data_AF-A0A7C4YPL4-F1
#
_entry.id   AF-A0A7C4YPL4-F1
#
_cell.length_a   1.000
_cell.length_b   1.000
_cell.length_c   1.000
_cell.angle_alpha   90.00
_cell.angle_beta   90.00
_cell.angle_gamma   90.00
#
_symmetry.space_group_name_H-M   'P 1'
#
loop_
_entity.id
_entity.type
_entity.pdbx_description
1 polymer ?
#
loop_
_entity_poly.entity_id
_entity_poly.type
_entity_poly.pdbx_seq_one_letter_code
_entity_poly.pdbx_strand_id
1 'polypeptide(L)'
;ERDLKEILRINELNFNALLMLRKIYVLEGRWEDALSLQKKIIKHIKTEEEEINLLGIRFEKIRSLLEKEGSQVQEKVVKELKEILSENKRFVPAYILLASIYEKMGKLNEAGRVYGRGYSKTGHVIFLKKMEDLYIGRGEPGVILKIYRRILEVSPKDKLISFLYALLCLRLEMIGEAMDTLNQLQYEGLNIPGLYRAMAEAYIHRGELKKAIENFLKACPSSELLIPFICTNCQQPKKDWVPFCDSCYSWNTVNVKKEEFTFEESEEFKKLYEEEGGENI
;
A
#
# COMPACT_ATOMS: atom_id res chain seq x y z
N GLU A 1 3.30 6.31 32.46
CA GLU A 1 2.46 5.13 32.79
C GLU A 1 1.80 5.23 34.17
N ARG A 2 2.57 5.46 35.24
CA ARG A 2 2.07 5.49 36.64
C ARG A 2 0.88 6.43 36.84
N ASP A 3 0.99 7.68 36.44
CA ASP A 3 -0.05 8.69 36.66
C ASP A 3 -1.36 8.33 35.94
N LEU A 4 -1.28 7.78 34.73
CA LEU A 4 -2.45 7.29 33.98
C LEU A 4 -3.14 6.14 34.72
N LYS A 5 -2.37 5.23 35.32
CA LYS A 5 -2.95 4.15 36.15
C LYS A 5 -3.60 4.71 37.42
N GLU A 6 -3.02 5.73 38.05
CA GLU A 6 -3.63 6.39 39.21
C GLU A 6 -4.96 7.09 38.83
N ILE A 7 -5.00 7.78 37.69
CA ILE A 7 -6.25 8.35 37.14
C ILE A 7 -7.30 7.25 36.92
N LEU A 8 -6.91 6.12 36.33
CA LEU A 8 -7.82 5.01 36.06
C LEU A 8 -8.29 4.28 37.33
N ARG A 9 -7.56 4.39 38.45
CA ARG A 9 -8.04 3.90 39.76
C ARG A 9 -9.15 4.78 40.33
N ILE A 10 -9.11 6.08 40.05
CA ILE A 10 -10.13 7.04 40.50
C ILE A 10 -11.35 7.00 39.58
N ASN A 11 -11.13 6.92 38.26
CA ASN A 11 -12.17 6.81 37.25
C ASN A 11 -11.75 5.82 36.16
N GLU A 12 -12.27 4.60 36.24
CA GLU A 12 -11.97 3.51 35.30
C GLU A 12 -12.39 3.79 33.85
N LEU A 13 -13.32 4.73 33.64
CA LEU A 13 -13.83 5.14 32.33
C LEU A 13 -13.30 6.51 31.90
N ASN A 14 -12.15 6.94 32.41
CA ASN A 14 -11.44 8.08 31.86
C ASN A 14 -10.84 7.71 30.49
N PHE A 15 -11.59 7.99 29.40
CA PHE A 15 -11.20 7.59 28.05
C PHE A 15 -9.90 8.24 27.56
N ASN A 16 -9.61 9.48 27.97
CA ASN A 16 -8.33 10.11 27.64
C ASN A 16 -7.16 9.33 28.25
N ALA A 17 -7.29 8.91 29.52
CA ALA A 17 -6.27 8.10 30.18
C ALA A 17 -6.16 6.69 29.55
N LEU A 18 -7.29 6.06 29.19
CA LEU A 18 -7.31 4.77 28.49
C LEU A 18 -6.61 4.85 27.12
N LEU A 19 -6.93 5.88 26.32
CA LEU A 19 -6.35 6.09 24.98
C LEU A 19 -4.85 6.36 25.05
N MET A 20 -4.41 7.23 25.96
CA MET A 20 -2.97 7.49 26.16
C MET A 20 -2.22 6.26 26.65
N LEU A 21 -2.78 5.52 27.61
CA LEU A 21 -2.15 4.33 28.16
C LEU A 21 -2.07 3.21 27.12
N ARG A 22 -3.13 3.01 26.33
CA ARG A 22 -3.09 2.10 25.16
C ARG A 22 -1.99 2.49 24.20
N LYS A 23 -1.85 3.79 23.87
CA LYS A 23 -0.80 4.27 22.96
C LYS A 23 0.59 3.93 23.50
N ILE A 24 0.85 4.15 24.79
CA ILE A 24 2.12 3.75 25.43
C ILE A 24 2.36 2.24 25.28
N TYR A 25 1.36 1.40 25.54
CA TYR A 25 1.52 -0.05 25.38
C TYR A 25 1.77 -0.51 23.95
N VAL A 26 1.15 0.16 22.97
CA VAL A 26 1.44 -0.07 21.54
C VAL A 26 2.90 0.29 21.22
N LEU A 27 3.41 1.42 21.73
CA LEU A 27 4.80 1.85 21.53
C LEU A 27 5.82 0.90 22.17
N GLU A 28 5.50 0.35 23.34
CA GLU A 28 6.34 -0.60 24.07
C GLU A 28 6.24 -2.04 23.53
N GLY A 29 5.37 -2.30 22.55
CA GLY A 29 5.10 -3.65 22.04
C GLY A 29 4.42 -4.57 23.05
N ARG A 30 3.75 -4.00 24.07
CA ARG A 30 2.99 -4.72 25.11
C ARG A 30 1.58 -5.01 24.61
N TRP A 31 1.48 -5.94 23.65
CA TRP A 31 0.26 -6.20 22.90
C TRP A 31 -0.88 -6.76 23.75
N GLU A 32 -0.61 -7.58 24.76
CA GLU A 32 -1.63 -8.06 25.71
C GLU A 32 -2.28 -6.91 26.48
N ASP A 33 -1.46 -6.01 27.02
CA ASP A 33 -1.93 -4.87 27.81
C ASP A 33 -2.72 -3.90 26.92
N ALA A 34 -2.18 -3.57 25.74
CA ALA A 34 -2.86 -2.74 24.74
C ALA A 34 -4.22 -3.32 24.33
N LEU A 35 -4.29 -4.63 24.09
CA LEU A 35 -5.52 -5.30 23.70
C LEU A 35 -6.57 -5.28 24.81
N SER A 36 -6.13 -5.42 26.07
CA SER A 36 -7.03 -5.35 27.23
C SER A 36 -7.71 -3.98 27.34
N LEU A 37 -6.96 -2.89 27.13
CA LEU A 37 -7.48 -1.53 27.13
C LEU A 37 -8.35 -1.26 25.91
N GLN A 38 -7.94 -1.73 24.73
CA GLN A 38 -8.71 -1.56 23.50
C GLN A 38 -10.10 -2.21 23.60
N LYS A 39 -10.19 -3.39 24.21
CA LYS A 39 -11.48 -4.05 24.48
C LYS A 39 -12.37 -3.28 25.46
N LYS A 40 -11.81 -2.46 26.34
CA LYS A 40 -12.59 -1.54 27.20
C LYS A 40 -13.05 -0.32 26.40
N ILE A 41 -12.17 0.27 25.60
CA ILE A 41 -12.45 1.45 24.78
C ILE A 41 -13.60 1.17 23.79
N ILE A 42 -13.50 0.09 23.01
CA ILE A 42 -14.46 -0.22 21.93
C ILE A 42 -15.88 -0.55 22.43
N LYS A 43 -16.04 -0.89 23.71
CA LYS A 43 -17.37 -1.08 24.32
C LYS A 43 -18.17 0.22 24.39
N HIS A 44 -17.48 1.36 24.52
CA HIS A 44 -18.09 2.67 24.70
C HIS A 44 -17.86 3.61 23.52
N ILE A 45 -16.72 3.50 22.83
CA ILE A 45 -16.35 4.31 21.66
C ILE A 45 -16.35 3.40 20.43
N LYS A 46 -17.41 3.47 19.63
CA LYS A 46 -17.60 2.66 18.43
C LYS A 46 -17.35 3.50 17.18
N THR A 47 -16.07 3.66 16.84
CA THR A 47 -15.64 4.33 15.61
C THR A 47 -14.88 3.36 14.73
N GLU A 48 -14.86 3.61 13.43
CA GLU A 48 -14.06 2.81 12.48
C GLU A 48 -12.57 2.80 12.85
N GLU A 49 -12.05 3.93 13.34
CA GLU A 49 -10.68 4.03 13.84
C GLU A 49 -10.41 3.05 15.00
N GLU A 50 -11.32 2.96 15.96
CA GLU A 50 -11.17 2.08 17.12
C GLU A 50 -11.37 0.59 16.75
N GLU A 51 -12.18 0.30 15.75
CA GLU A 51 -12.25 -1.03 15.13
C GLU A 51 -10.92 -1.40 14.44
N ILE A 52 -10.34 -0.49 13.66
CA ILE A 52 -9.03 -0.69 13.02
C ILE A 52 -7.93 -0.84 14.07
N ASN A 53 -7.94 -0.05 15.14
CA ASN A 53 -6.99 -0.16 16.25
C ASN A 53 -7.08 -1.54 16.93
N LEU A 54 -8.29 -2.07 17.12
CA LEU A 54 -8.48 -3.42 17.65
C LEU A 54 -7.86 -4.49 16.73
N LEU A 55 -8.11 -4.41 15.43
CA LEU A 55 -7.54 -5.33 14.45
C LEU A 55 -6.01 -5.19 14.36
N GLY A 56 -5.49 -3.96 14.40
CA GLY A 56 -4.07 -3.65 14.38
C GLY A 56 -3.32 -4.23 15.58
N ILE A 57 -3.85 -4.05 16.78
CA ILE A 57 -3.26 -4.62 18.01
C ILE A 57 -3.29 -6.16 17.97
N ARG A 58 -4.41 -6.77 17.53
CA ARG A 58 -4.49 -8.23 17.34
C ARG A 58 -3.46 -8.73 16.33
N PHE A 59 -3.31 -8.01 15.21
CA PHE A 59 -2.35 -8.31 14.15
C PHE A 59 -0.90 -8.28 14.66
N GLU A 60 -0.49 -7.21 15.36
CA GLU A 60 0.87 -7.11 15.88
C GLU A 60 1.14 -8.16 16.97
N LYS A 61 0.14 -8.48 17.79
CA LYS A 61 0.24 -9.56 18.78
C LYS A 61 0.60 -10.90 18.12
N ILE A 62 -0.15 -11.32 17.10
CA ILE A 62 0.09 -12.60 16.42
C ILE A 62 1.35 -12.58 15.57
N ARG A 63 1.72 -11.42 15.02
CA ARG A 63 2.98 -11.25 14.31
C ARG A 63 4.17 -11.42 15.25
N SER A 64 4.15 -10.76 16.42
CA SER A 64 5.18 -10.92 17.45
C SER A 64 5.27 -12.36 17.97
N LEU A 65 4.12 -13.02 18.13
CA LEU A 65 4.06 -14.45 18.48
C LEU A 65 4.74 -15.33 17.41
N LEU A 66 4.44 -15.09 16.13
CA LEU A 66 5.05 -15.82 15.02
C LEU A 66 6.57 -15.59 14.95
N GLU A 67 7.03 -14.36 15.21
CA GLU A 67 8.45 -14.02 15.23
C GLU A 67 9.20 -14.73 16.37
N LYS A 68 8.56 -14.93 17.52
CA LYS A 68 9.16 -15.61 18.69
C LYS A 68 9.12 -17.13 18.62
N GLU A 69 7.99 -17.71 18.23
CA GLU A 69 7.74 -19.16 18.31
C GLU A 69 7.82 -19.87 16.94
N GLY A 70 7.94 -19.10 15.85
CA GLY A 70 8.15 -19.63 14.51
C GLY A 70 7.02 -20.53 14.03
N SER A 71 7.37 -21.67 13.45
CA SER A 71 6.40 -22.59 12.81
C SER A 71 5.41 -23.22 13.78
N GLN A 72 5.70 -23.28 15.08
CA GLN A 72 4.86 -23.94 16.10
C GLN A 72 3.48 -23.27 16.25
N VAL A 73 3.44 -21.94 16.12
CA VAL A 73 2.20 -21.14 16.26
C VAL A 73 1.54 -20.83 14.93
N GLN A 74 2.10 -21.32 13.83
CA GLN A 74 1.72 -20.88 12.50
C GLN A 74 0.24 -21.12 12.18
N GLU A 75 -0.30 -22.28 12.55
CA GLU A 75 -1.73 -22.60 12.33
C GLU A 75 -2.65 -21.68 13.13
N LYS A 76 -2.29 -21.37 14.37
CA LYS A 76 -3.00 -20.43 15.23
C LYS A 76 -2.98 -19.02 14.65
N VAL A 77 -1.83 -18.57 14.16
CA VAL A 77 -1.67 -17.26 13.50
C VAL A 77 -2.51 -17.20 12.22
N VAL A 78 -2.50 -18.25 11.40
CA VAL A 78 -3.35 -18.34 10.19
C VAL A 78 -4.83 -18.28 10.54
N LYS A 79 -5.27 -18.94 11.62
CA LYS A 79 -6.65 -18.89 12.09
C LYS A 79 -7.04 -17.46 12.49
N GLU A 80 -6.23 -16.80 13.32
CA GLU A 80 -6.49 -15.42 13.76
C GLU A 80 -6.51 -14.45 12.56
N LEU A 81 -5.59 -14.58 11.60
CA LEU A 81 -5.58 -13.76 10.39
C LEU A 81 -6.87 -13.91 9.58
N LYS A 82 -7.41 -15.13 9.48
CA LYS A 82 -8.71 -15.36 8.82
C LYS A 82 -9.86 -14.73 9.57
N GLU A 83 -9.82 -14.74 10.90
CA GLU A 83 -10.82 -14.07 11.75
C GLU A 83 -10.76 -12.54 11.56
N ILE A 84 -9.58 -11.93 11.61
CA ILE A 84 -9.37 -10.51 11.29
C ILE A 84 -9.94 -10.15 9.92
N LEU A 85 -9.68 -10.97 8.90
CA LEU A 85 -10.20 -10.75 7.55
C LEU A 85 -11.71 -10.99 7.40
N SER A 86 -12.30 -11.80 8.30
CA SER A 86 -13.76 -11.97 8.35
C SER A 86 -14.46 -10.75 8.95
N GLU A 87 -13.82 -10.08 9.91
CA GLU A 87 -14.29 -8.84 10.54
C GLU A 87 -14.07 -7.64 9.62
N ASN A 88 -12.89 -7.52 9.00
CA ASN A 88 -12.61 -6.45 8.04
C ASN A 88 -11.89 -6.99 6.80
N LYS A 89 -12.65 -7.13 5.71
CA LYS A 89 -12.15 -7.62 4.41
C LYS A 89 -11.18 -6.66 3.72
N ARG A 90 -11.01 -5.43 4.22
CA ARG A 90 -10.11 -4.40 3.68
C ARG A 90 -8.87 -4.16 4.53
N PHE A 91 -8.63 -4.99 5.56
CA PHE A 91 -7.42 -4.91 6.38
C PHE A 91 -6.22 -5.54 5.63
N VAL A 92 -5.48 -4.70 4.89
CA VAL A 92 -4.37 -5.10 4.01
C VAL A 92 -3.29 -5.90 4.73
N PRO A 93 -2.83 -5.53 5.94
CA PRO A 93 -1.75 -6.25 6.62
C PRO A 93 -2.01 -7.75 6.81
N ALA A 94 -3.25 -8.14 7.09
CA ALA A 94 -3.58 -9.54 7.34
C ALA A 94 -3.44 -10.42 6.08
N TYR A 95 -3.82 -9.93 4.91
CA TYR A 95 -3.59 -10.65 3.65
C TYR A 95 -2.10 -10.82 3.37
N ILE A 96 -1.30 -9.77 3.60
CA ILE A 96 0.15 -9.79 3.33
C ILE A 96 0.84 -10.82 4.21
N LEU A 97 0.57 -10.81 5.51
CA LEU A 97 1.17 -11.79 6.43
C LEU A 97 0.68 -13.21 6.13
N LEU A 98 -0.61 -13.39 5.84
CA LEU A 98 -1.17 -14.71 5.54
C LEU A 98 -0.54 -15.33 4.28
N ALA A 99 -0.38 -14.54 3.22
CA ALA A 99 0.27 -15.00 2.00
C ALA A 99 1.77 -15.29 2.22
N SER A 100 2.49 -14.43 2.96
CA SER A 100 3.89 -14.66 3.30
C SER A 100 4.09 -15.95 4.12
N ILE A 101 3.16 -16.28 5.03
CA ILE A 101 3.17 -17.57 5.72
C ILE A 101 3.04 -18.72 4.70
N TYR A 102 2.09 -18.64 3.76
CA TYR A 102 1.96 -19.66 2.72
C TYR A 102 3.19 -19.78 1.81
N GLU A 103 3.87 -18.68 1.49
CA GLU A 103 5.14 -18.71 0.77
C GLU A 103 6.22 -19.48 1.54
N LYS A 104 6.37 -19.19 2.83
CA LYS A 104 7.33 -19.91 3.70
C LYS A 104 7.02 -21.41 3.82
N MET A 105 5.76 -21.81 3.63
CA MET A 105 5.36 -23.21 3.57
C MET A 105 5.59 -23.88 2.20
N GLY A 106 6.06 -23.16 1.19
CA GLY A 106 6.10 -23.62 -0.20
C GLY A 106 4.71 -23.71 -0.87
N LYS A 107 3.65 -23.22 -0.21
CA LYS A 107 2.26 -23.20 -0.71
C LYS A 107 2.03 -21.97 -1.59
N LEU A 108 2.81 -21.86 -2.65
CA LEU A 108 2.91 -20.67 -3.48
C LEU A 108 1.60 -20.38 -4.26
N ASN A 109 0.83 -21.42 -4.62
CA ASN A 109 -0.48 -21.24 -5.27
C ASN A 109 -1.54 -20.68 -4.30
N GLU A 110 -1.46 -21.04 -3.02
CA GLU A 110 -2.28 -20.48 -1.95
C GLU A 110 -1.90 -19.03 -1.69
N ALA A 111 -0.60 -18.72 -1.63
CA ALA A 111 -0.10 -17.35 -1.47
C ALA A 111 -0.63 -16.42 -2.58
N GLY A 112 -0.49 -16.83 -3.85
CA GLY A 112 -1.02 -16.08 -5.00
C GLY A 112 -2.53 -15.85 -4.91
N ARG A 113 -3.30 -16.86 -4.48
CA ARG A 113 -4.75 -16.74 -4.25
C ARG A 113 -5.09 -15.74 -3.14
N VAL A 114 -4.30 -15.69 -2.06
CA VAL A 114 -4.49 -14.73 -0.96
C VAL A 114 -4.19 -13.31 -1.43
N TYR A 115 -3.08 -13.07 -2.15
CA TYR A 115 -2.78 -11.75 -2.70
C TYR A 115 -3.84 -11.29 -3.70
N GLY A 116 -4.26 -12.15 -4.63
CA GLY A 116 -5.30 -11.83 -5.61
C GLY A 116 -6.64 -11.50 -4.93
N ARG A 117 -7.00 -12.21 -3.86
CA ARG A 117 -8.18 -11.89 -3.05
C ARG A 117 -8.03 -10.54 -2.36
N GLY A 118 -6.86 -10.27 -1.77
CA GLY A 118 -6.54 -8.98 -1.16
C GLY A 118 -6.72 -7.83 -2.15
N TYR A 119 -6.13 -7.95 -3.35
CA TYR A 119 -6.28 -6.99 -4.42
C TYR A 119 -7.74 -6.80 -4.83
N SER A 120 -8.49 -7.88 -5.04
CA SER A 120 -9.91 -7.79 -5.40
C SER A 120 -10.78 -7.08 -4.34
N LYS A 121 -10.42 -7.16 -3.05
CA LYS A 121 -11.17 -6.51 -1.96
C LYS A 121 -10.77 -5.07 -1.70
N THR A 122 -9.55 -4.67 -2.04
CA THR A 122 -9.03 -3.34 -1.66
C THR A 122 -8.56 -2.48 -2.81
N GLY A 123 -8.22 -3.06 -3.96
CA GLY A 123 -7.52 -2.40 -5.05
C GLY A 123 -6.11 -1.93 -4.67
N HIS A 124 -5.54 -2.42 -3.57
CA HIS A 124 -4.27 -1.91 -3.04
C HIS A 124 -3.07 -2.48 -3.81
N VAL A 125 -2.24 -1.59 -4.37
CA VAL A 125 -1.18 -1.97 -5.32
C VAL A 125 -0.08 -2.85 -4.73
N ILE A 126 0.11 -2.83 -3.41
CA ILE A 126 1.05 -3.73 -2.71
C ILE A 126 0.82 -5.20 -3.08
N PHE A 127 -0.43 -5.60 -3.34
CA PHE A 127 -0.73 -6.97 -3.75
C PHE A 127 -0.19 -7.28 -5.14
N LEU A 128 -0.20 -6.31 -6.07
CA LEU A 128 0.43 -6.47 -7.37
C LEU A 128 1.94 -6.64 -7.22
N LYS A 129 2.59 -5.79 -6.41
CA LYS A 129 4.04 -5.93 -6.12
C LYS A 129 4.40 -7.26 -5.49
N LYS A 130 3.61 -7.75 -4.54
CA LYS A 130 3.83 -9.09 -3.96
C LYS A 130 3.59 -10.22 -4.97
N MET A 131 2.62 -10.10 -5.86
CA MET A 131 2.42 -11.08 -6.92
C MET A 131 3.52 -11.01 -7.99
N GLU A 132 4.06 -9.83 -8.31
CA GLU A 132 5.26 -9.70 -9.16
C GLU A 132 6.42 -10.50 -8.57
N ASP A 133 6.76 -10.25 -7.30
CA ASP A 133 7.84 -10.97 -6.61
C ASP A 133 7.59 -12.48 -6.60
N LEU A 134 6.37 -12.91 -6.28
CA LEU A 134 5.98 -14.32 -6.22
C LEU A 134 6.14 -15.00 -7.58
N TYR A 135 5.53 -14.48 -8.65
CA TYR A 135 5.51 -15.17 -9.94
C TYR A 135 6.83 -15.05 -10.71
N ILE A 136 7.55 -13.93 -10.55
CA ILE A 136 8.90 -13.80 -11.11
C ILE A 136 9.86 -14.75 -10.38
N GLY A 137 9.81 -14.79 -9.05
CA GLY A 137 10.64 -15.71 -8.25
C GLY A 137 10.38 -17.19 -8.53
N ARG A 138 9.19 -17.52 -9.04
CA ARG A 138 8.82 -18.88 -9.50
C ARG A 138 9.25 -19.20 -10.94
N GLY A 139 9.79 -18.24 -11.68
CA GLY A 139 10.07 -18.40 -13.12
C GLY A 139 8.81 -18.41 -13.99
N GLU A 140 7.69 -17.88 -13.49
CA GLU A 140 6.39 -17.84 -14.18
C GLU A 140 5.91 -16.39 -14.45
N PRO A 141 6.74 -15.48 -15.02
CA PRO A 141 6.37 -14.08 -15.21
C PRO A 141 5.13 -13.89 -16.12
N GLY A 142 4.82 -14.87 -16.98
CA GLY A 142 3.62 -14.85 -17.81
C GLY A 142 2.31 -14.80 -17.02
N VAL A 143 2.28 -15.29 -15.77
CA VAL A 143 1.09 -15.23 -14.90
C VAL A 143 0.82 -13.79 -14.47
N ILE A 144 1.84 -13.08 -13.97
CA ILE A 144 1.67 -11.69 -13.52
C ILE A 144 1.37 -10.74 -14.69
N LEU A 145 1.96 -10.97 -15.87
CA LEU A 145 1.63 -10.22 -17.08
C LEU A 145 0.15 -10.38 -17.47
N LYS A 146 -0.40 -11.61 -17.42
CA LYS A 146 -1.83 -11.86 -17.67
C LYS A 146 -2.72 -11.15 -16.64
N ILE A 147 -2.31 -11.11 -15.38
CA ILE A 147 -3.06 -10.41 -14.32
C ILE A 147 -3.12 -8.90 -14.64
N TYR A 148 -1.99 -8.27 -14.94
CA TYR A 148 -1.96 -6.85 -15.30
C TYR A 148 -2.82 -6.54 -16.53
N ARG A 149 -2.68 -7.32 -17.62
CA ARG A 149 -3.50 -7.12 -18.83
C ARG A 149 -4.99 -7.21 -18.54
N ARG A 150 -5.43 -8.19 -17.74
CA ARG A 150 -6.84 -8.30 -17.34
C ARG A 150 -7.33 -7.11 -16.51
N ILE A 151 -6.47 -6.54 -15.64
CA ILE A 151 -6.83 -5.34 -14.88
C ILE A 151 -6.98 -4.15 -15.83
N LEU A 152 -6.06 -3.99 -16.79
CA LEU A 152 -6.09 -2.93 -17.79
C LEU A 152 -7.26 -3.06 -18.78
N GLU A 153 -7.70 -4.27 -19.10
CA GLU A 153 -8.93 -4.50 -19.88
C GLU A 153 -10.18 -3.95 -19.17
N VAL A 154 -10.24 -4.08 -17.84
CA VAL A 154 -11.36 -3.59 -17.02
C VAL A 154 -11.24 -2.09 -16.75
N SER A 155 -10.02 -1.59 -16.56
CA SER A 155 -9.74 -0.21 -16.17
C SER A 155 -8.68 0.41 -17.11
N PRO A 156 -8.97 0.61 -18.41
CA PRO A 156 -7.97 1.02 -19.40
C PRO A 156 -7.44 2.44 -19.17
N LYS A 157 -8.15 3.27 -18.41
CA LYS A 157 -7.76 4.65 -18.08
C LYS A 157 -7.02 4.78 -16.74
N ASP A 158 -6.75 3.66 -16.06
CA ASP A 158 -6.04 3.70 -14.78
C ASP A 158 -4.53 3.89 -15.00
N LYS A 159 -4.10 5.16 -14.98
CA LYS A 159 -2.71 5.57 -15.19
C LYS A 159 -1.74 4.94 -14.18
N LEU A 160 -2.19 4.71 -12.94
CA LEU A 160 -1.36 4.06 -11.93
C LEU A 160 -1.11 2.59 -12.31
N ILE A 161 -2.13 1.86 -12.72
CA ILE A 161 -1.95 0.46 -13.16
C ILE A 161 -1.12 0.38 -14.44
N SER A 162 -1.34 1.27 -15.41
CA SER A 162 -0.52 1.35 -16.62
C SER A 162 0.95 1.65 -16.30
N PHE A 163 1.20 2.55 -15.34
CA PHE A 163 2.56 2.87 -14.90
C PHE A 163 3.21 1.66 -14.21
N LEU A 164 2.50 0.98 -13.31
CA LEU A 164 2.98 -0.23 -12.65
C LEU A 164 3.25 -1.37 -13.66
N TYR A 165 2.44 -1.47 -14.72
CA TYR A 165 2.67 -2.40 -15.82
C TYR A 165 3.95 -2.09 -16.59
N ALA A 166 4.21 -0.81 -16.89
CA ALA A 166 5.46 -0.41 -17.52
C ALA A 166 6.68 -0.75 -16.65
N LEU A 167 6.60 -0.53 -15.33
CA LEU A 167 7.67 -0.93 -14.39
C LEU A 167 7.89 -2.44 -14.38
N LEU A 168 6.83 -3.25 -14.46
CA LEU A 168 6.95 -4.70 -14.61
C LEU A 168 7.63 -5.06 -15.94
N CYS A 169 7.26 -4.42 -17.05
CA CYS A 169 7.88 -4.66 -18.35
C CYS A 169 9.38 -4.33 -18.32
N LEU A 170 9.79 -3.23 -17.66
CA LEU A 170 11.21 -2.93 -17.46
C LEU A 170 11.93 -4.01 -16.66
N ARG A 171 11.34 -4.47 -15.55
CA ARG A 171 11.89 -5.55 -14.73
C ARG A 171 12.06 -6.87 -15.49
N LEU A 172 11.23 -7.11 -16.51
CA LEU A 172 11.26 -8.29 -17.37
C LEU A 172 12.06 -8.08 -18.68
N GLU A 173 12.79 -6.96 -18.80
CA GLU A 173 13.55 -6.58 -20.00
C GLU A 173 12.69 -6.46 -21.28
N MET A 174 11.39 -6.27 -21.12
CA MET A 174 10.43 -6.00 -22.21
C MET A 174 10.46 -4.51 -22.56
N ILE A 175 11.62 -4.01 -22.99
CA ILE A 175 11.91 -2.58 -23.15
C ILE A 175 11.05 -1.90 -24.22
N GLY A 176 10.62 -2.63 -25.25
CA GLY A 176 9.68 -2.13 -26.26
C GLY A 176 8.35 -1.72 -25.64
N GLU A 177 7.68 -2.70 -25.03
CA GLU A 177 6.36 -2.53 -24.41
C GLU A 177 6.37 -1.55 -23.23
N ALA A 178 7.46 -1.55 -22.44
CA ALA A 178 7.65 -0.56 -21.39
C ALA A 178 7.66 0.86 -21.95
N MET A 179 8.46 1.12 -22.99
CA MET A 179 8.56 2.45 -23.60
C MET A 179 7.26 2.89 -24.25
N ASP A 180 6.56 2.00 -24.93
CA ASP A 180 5.27 2.31 -25.55
C ASP A 180 4.26 2.75 -24.48
N THR A 181 4.20 2.01 -23.36
CA THR A 181 3.32 2.34 -22.23
C THR A 181 3.72 3.66 -21.56
N LEU A 182 5.02 3.91 -21.32
CA LEU A 182 5.50 5.14 -20.69
C LEU A 182 5.25 6.37 -21.57
N ASN A 183 5.48 6.25 -22.88
CA ASN A 183 5.21 7.33 -23.84
C ASN A 183 3.71 7.65 -23.90
N GLN A 184 2.86 6.61 -23.90
CA GLN A 184 1.41 6.80 -23.85
C GLN A 184 0.99 7.55 -22.58
N LEU A 185 1.52 7.18 -21.42
CA LEU A 185 1.23 7.88 -20.17
C LEU A 185 1.69 9.34 -20.18
N GLN A 186 2.86 9.61 -20.75
CA GLN A 186 3.35 10.97 -20.93
C GLN A 186 2.44 11.77 -21.87
N TYR A 187 2.02 11.18 -22.99
CA TYR A 187 1.09 11.82 -23.93
C TYR A 187 -0.27 12.12 -23.28
N GLU A 188 -0.74 11.25 -22.41
CA GLU A 188 -1.95 11.45 -21.59
C GLU A 188 -1.75 12.48 -20.45
N GLY A 189 -0.59 13.14 -20.38
CA GLY A 189 -0.30 14.21 -19.43
C GLY A 189 0.14 13.74 -18.04
N LEU A 190 0.49 12.46 -17.84
CA LEU A 190 1.12 12.04 -16.59
C LEU A 190 2.50 12.71 -16.48
N ASN A 191 2.68 13.52 -15.44
CA ASN A 191 3.90 14.31 -15.25
C ASN A 191 4.41 14.13 -13.82
N ILE A 192 4.93 12.94 -13.52
CA ILE A 192 5.47 12.59 -12.21
C ILE A 192 6.96 12.22 -12.31
N PRO A 193 7.77 12.46 -11.28
CA PRO A 193 9.19 12.13 -11.32
C PRO A 193 9.48 10.63 -11.57
N GLY A 194 8.63 9.75 -11.02
CA GLY A 194 8.73 8.31 -11.24
C GLY A 194 8.59 7.90 -12.72
N LEU A 195 7.78 8.63 -13.50
CA LEU A 195 7.61 8.38 -14.94
C LEU A 195 8.91 8.66 -15.70
N TYR A 196 9.48 9.85 -15.50
CA TYR A 196 10.74 10.21 -16.17
C TYR A 196 11.89 9.31 -15.75
N ARG A 197 11.94 8.88 -14.49
CA ARG A 197 12.93 7.91 -14.04
C ARG A 197 12.78 6.57 -14.78
N ALA A 198 11.57 6.04 -14.89
CA ALA A 198 11.31 4.79 -15.62
C ALA A 198 11.68 4.93 -17.12
N MET A 199 11.39 6.08 -17.74
CA MET A 199 11.81 6.37 -19.11
C MET A 199 13.34 6.43 -19.24
N ALA A 200 14.02 7.03 -18.27
CA ALA A 200 15.48 7.09 -18.25
C ALA A 200 16.11 5.69 -18.13
N GLU A 201 15.59 4.84 -17.26
CA GLU A 201 16.00 3.44 -17.12
C GLU A 201 15.80 2.69 -18.45
N ALA A 202 14.65 2.86 -19.10
CA ALA A 202 14.39 2.28 -20.41
C ALA A 202 15.37 2.74 -21.51
N TYR A 203 15.72 4.02 -21.54
CA TYR A 203 16.72 4.56 -22.47
C TYR A 203 18.13 4.04 -22.20
N ILE A 204 18.50 3.80 -20.93
CA ILE A 204 19.76 3.12 -20.59
C ILE A 204 19.82 1.74 -21.24
N HIS A 205 18.75 0.94 -21.10
CA HIS A 205 18.70 -0.40 -21.71
C HIS A 205 18.80 -0.36 -23.24
N ARG A 206 18.39 0.74 -23.90
CA ARG A 206 18.56 0.95 -25.35
C ARG A 206 19.92 1.54 -25.75
N GLY A 207 20.77 1.91 -24.80
CA GLY A 207 22.04 2.62 -25.06
C GLY A 207 21.87 4.10 -25.42
N GLU A 208 20.66 4.67 -25.25
CA GLU A 208 20.33 6.06 -25.60
C GLU A 208 20.66 7.02 -24.43
N LEU A 209 21.94 7.08 -24.05
CA LEU A 209 22.39 7.77 -22.82
C LEU A 209 22.00 9.26 -22.75
N LYS A 210 21.99 9.98 -23.88
CA LYS A 210 21.60 11.40 -23.92
C LYS A 210 20.15 11.60 -23.45
N LYS A 211 19.23 10.79 -23.99
CA LYS A 211 17.81 10.84 -23.58
C LYS A 211 17.61 10.37 -22.15
N ALA A 212 18.40 9.40 -21.69
CA ALA A 212 18.37 8.99 -20.29
C ALA A 212 18.71 10.15 -19.34
N ILE A 213 19.80 10.89 -19.63
CA ILE A 213 20.21 12.05 -18.84
C ILE A 213 19.12 13.13 -18.83
N GLU A 214 18.55 13.47 -19.99
CA GLU A 214 17.45 14.45 -20.09
C GLU A 214 16.26 14.06 -19.22
N ASN A 215 15.89 12.78 -19.18
CA ASN A 215 14.79 12.30 -18.36
C ASN A 215 15.15 12.26 -16.86
N PHE A 216 16.38 11.91 -16.48
CA PHE A 216 16.81 12.05 -15.08
C PHE A 216 16.78 13.49 -14.59
N LEU A 217 17.13 14.46 -15.44
CA LEU A 217 17.03 15.88 -15.09
C LEU A 217 15.57 16.29 -14.86
N LYS A 218 14.63 15.80 -15.67
CA LYS A 218 13.18 16.03 -15.46
C LYS A 218 12.63 15.34 -14.21
N ALA A 219 13.28 14.28 -13.74
CA ALA A 219 12.92 13.61 -12.49
C ALA A 219 13.41 14.35 -11.22
N CYS A 220 14.20 15.43 -11.35
CA CYS A 220 14.69 16.22 -10.22
C CYS A 220 13.77 17.44 -9.90
N PRO A 221 13.64 17.85 -8.62
CA PRO A 221 14.20 17.23 -7.43
C PRO A 221 13.20 16.18 -6.91
N SER A 222 13.46 14.90 -7.09
CA SER A 222 12.61 13.89 -6.47
C SER A 222 13.41 12.81 -5.78
N SER A 223 12.81 12.34 -4.68
CA SER A 223 13.25 11.21 -3.89
C SER A 223 13.51 9.98 -4.76
N GLU A 224 14.39 9.08 -4.31
CA GLU A 224 14.74 7.79 -4.91
C GLU A 224 13.57 6.87 -5.33
N LEU A 225 12.32 7.28 -5.13
CA LEU A 225 11.10 6.49 -5.20
C LEU A 225 10.45 6.55 -6.58
N LEU A 226 10.26 5.38 -7.19
CA LEU A 226 9.41 5.23 -8.38
C LEU A 226 7.92 5.32 -8.05
N ILE A 227 7.52 4.91 -6.84
CA ILE A 227 6.11 4.88 -6.40
C ILE A 227 5.99 5.65 -5.09
N PRO A 228 5.19 6.74 -5.04
CA PRO A 228 5.08 7.59 -3.85
C PRO A 228 4.07 7.00 -2.86
N PHE A 229 4.55 6.30 -1.83
CA PHE A 229 3.69 5.90 -0.71
C PHE A 229 3.55 7.04 0.30
N ILE A 230 2.34 7.24 0.81
CA ILE A 230 2.01 8.18 1.89
C ILE A 230 1.13 7.51 2.93
N CYS A 231 1.18 7.98 4.16
CA CYS A 231 0.14 7.69 5.14
C CYS A 231 -1.10 8.53 4.85
N THR A 232 -2.23 7.91 4.56
CA THR A 232 -3.51 8.61 4.35
C THR A 232 -4.03 9.35 5.59
N ASN A 233 -3.54 9.02 6.79
CA ASN A 233 -3.91 9.71 8.02
C ASN A 233 -3.06 10.97 8.27
N CYS A 234 -1.72 10.84 8.24
CA CYS A 234 -0.82 11.94 8.62
C CYS A 234 0.00 12.53 7.46
N GLN A 235 -0.25 12.08 6.22
CA GLN A 235 0.38 12.55 4.98
C GLN A 235 1.91 12.39 4.91
N GLN A 236 2.51 11.66 5.85
CA GLN A 236 3.94 11.40 5.87
C GLN A 236 4.34 10.48 4.71
N PRO A 237 5.33 10.86 3.88
CA PRO A 237 5.83 10.01 2.81
C PRO A 237 6.53 8.78 3.39
N LYS A 238 6.43 7.66 2.67
CA LYS A 238 7.05 6.38 2.99
C LYS A 238 7.84 5.87 1.80
N LYS A 239 9.00 5.28 2.09
CA LYS A 239 9.85 4.66 1.07
C LYS A 239 9.13 3.49 0.39
N ASP A 240 8.46 2.69 1.22
CA ASP A 240 7.75 1.48 0.83
C ASP A 240 6.44 1.38 1.60
N TRP A 241 5.57 0.46 1.18
CA TRP A 241 4.39 0.10 1.95
C TRP A 241 4.79 -0.52 3.30
N VAL A 242 4.18 -0.02 4.38
CA VAL A 242 4.31 -0.58 5.72
C VAL A 242 2.93 -0.83 6.33
N PRO A 243 2.75 -1.89 7.14
CA PRO A 243 1.45 -2.22 7.74
C PRO A 243 1.00 -1.23 8.82
N PHE A 244 1.96 -0.51 9.40
CA PHE A 244 1.81 0.41 10.52
C PHE A 244 2.61 1.69 10.27
N CYS A 245 1.97 2.84 10.37
CA CYS A 245 2.64 4.12 10.23
C CYS A 245 3.34 4.50 11.54
N ASP A 246 4.66 4.50 11.55
CA ASP A 246 5.49 4.92 12.70
C ASP A 246 5.35 6.40 13.10
N SER A 247 4.76 7.24 12.24
CA SER A 247 4.62 8.68 12.49
C SER A 247 3.33 9.03 13.23
N CYS A 248 2.22 8.38 12.90
CA CYS A 248 0.91 8.62 13.53
C CYS A 248 0.36 7.41 14.29
N TYR A 249 1.04 6.27 14.23
CA TYR A 249 0.69 5.03 14.92
C TYR A 249 -0.68 4.46 14.48
N SER A 250 -0.98 4.61 13.19
CA SER A 250 -2.19 4.06 12.57
C SER A 250 -1.87 2.85 11.69
N TRP A 251 -2.76 1.86 11.72
CA TRP A 251 -2.71 0.70 10.85
C TRP A 251 -3.52 0.92 9.58
N ASN A 252 -3.15 0.21 8.50
CA ASN A 252 -3.92 0.16 7.26
C ASN A 252 -4.10 1.53 6.56
N THR A 253 -3.17 2.48 6.79
CA THR A 253 -3.25 3.84 6.24
C THR A 253 -2.22 4.14 5.16
N VAL A 254 -1.16 3.34 5.02
CA VAL A 254 -0.11 3.62 4.02
C VAL A 254 -0.55 3.10 2.65
N ASN A 255 -0.65 4.00 1.66
CA ASN A 255 -1.06 3.69 0.29
C ASN A 255 -0.33 4.62 -0.69
N VAL A 256 -0.43 4.35 -2.00
CA VAL A 256 0.09 5.26 -3.02
C VAL A 256 -0.72 6.54 -3.02
N LYS A 257 -0.03 7.68 -3.16
CA LYS A 257 -0.64 8.98 -3.40
C LYS A 257 -1.26 9.01 -4.81
N LYS A 258 -2.52 8.59 -4.89
CA LYS A 258 -3.22 8.37 -6.17
C LYS A 258 -3.46 9.66 -6.95
N GLU A 259 -3.49 10.79 -6.25
CA GLU A 259 -3.71 12.12 -6.80
C GLU A 259 -2.64 12.49 -7.84
N GLU A 260 -1.42 11.97 -7.69
CA GLU A 260 -0.34 12.17 -8.67
C GLU A 260 -0.57 11.41 -9.99
N PHE A 261 -1.49 10.44 -9.99
CA PHE A 261 -1.86 9.62 -11.15
C PHE A 261 -3.21 10.01 -11.75
N THR A 262 -3.93 10.94 -11.12
CA THR A 262 -5.18 11.52 -11.64
C THR A 262 -4.88 12.92 -12.14
N PHE A 263 -5.01 13.14 -13.45
CA PHE A 263 -5.03 14.50 -13.96
C PHE A 263 -6.46 15.02 -13.78
N GLU A 264 -6.67 15.97 -12.87
CA GLU A 264 -7.75 16.93 -13.05
C GLU A 264 -7.25 17.93 -14.08
N GLU A 265 -8.04 18.16 -15.14
CA GLU A 265 -7.78 19.24 -16.10
C GLU A 265 -7.42 20.49 -15.31
N SER A 266 -6.20 21.02 -15.49
CA SER A 266 -5.79 22.24 -14.82
C SER A 266 -6.86 23.31 -15.07
N GLU A 267 -7.16 24.14 -14.07
CA GLU A 267 -8.08 25.28 -14.25
C GLU A 267 -7.72 26.18 -15.44
N GLU A 268 -6.46 26.14 -15.88
CA GLU A 268 -5.97 26.78 -17.10
C GLU A 268 -6.63 26.23 -18.38
N PHE A 269 -6.90 24.92 -18.48
CA PHE A 269 -7.62 24.32 -19.61
C PHE A 269 -9.12 24.61 -19.58
N LYS A 270 -9.74 24.72 -18.39
CA LYS A 270 -11.15 25.15 -18.26
C LYS A 270 -11.33 26.61 -18.71
N LYS A 271 -10.40 27.50 -18.34
CA LYS A 271 -10.43 28.89 -18.80
C LYS A 271 -10.28 29.03 -20.30
N LEU A 272 -9.44 28.22 -20.94
CA LEU A 272 -9.29 28.23 -22.40
C LEU A 272 -10.60 27.85 -23.14
N TYR A 273 -11.39 26.92 -22.61
CA TYR A 273 -12.71 26.59 -23.18
C TYR A 273 -13.80 27.62 -22.87
N GLU A 274 -13.73 28.28 -21.71
CA GLU A 274 -14.68 29.33 -21.32
C GLU A 274 -14.38 30.67 -22.03
N GLU A 275 -13.12 30.94 -22.38
CA GLU A 275 -12.71 32.17 -23.10
C GLU A 275 -12.87 32.04 -24.63
N GLU A 276 -12.80 30.84 -25.21
CA GLU A 276 -13.01 30.61 -26.66
C GLU A 276 -14.45 30.21 -27.04
N GLY A 277 -15.34 30.02 -26.05
CA GLY A 277 -16.75 29.60 -26.25
C GLY A 277 -17.77 30.73 -26.40
N GLY A 278 -17.33 31.96 -26.66
CA GLY A 278 -18.16 33.17 -26.68
C GLY A 278 -18.55 33.73 -28.05
N GLU A 279 -18.29 33.05 -29.17
CA GLU A 279 -18.80 33.48 -30.48
C GLU A 279 -19.29 32.29 -31.32
N ASN A 280 -20.59 32.35 -31.66
CA ASN A 280 -21.40 31.50 -32.56
C ASN A 280 -22.27 30.42 -31.88
N ILE A 281 -23.45 30.83 -31.38
CA ILE A 281 -24.79 30.60 -31.96
C ILE A 281 -25.74 31.66 -31.40
#